data_AF-A0A3D2SRE6-F1
#
_entry.id   AF-A0A3D2SRE6-F1
#
_cell.length_a   1.000
_cell.length_b   1.000
_cell.length_c   1.000
_cell.angle_alpha   90.00
_cell.angle_beta   90.00
_cell.angle_gamma   90.00
#
_symmetry.space_group_name_H-M   'P 1'
#
loop_
_entity.id
_entity.type
_entity.pdbx_description
1 polymer ?
#
loop_
_entity_poly.entity_id
_entity_poly.type
_entity_poly.pdbx_seq_one_letter_code
_entity_poly.pdbx_strand_id
1 'polypeptide(L)' 'MNIEIRTDKNIHNSERLIEYVRAELANAFQRHAERITHFSVHLSDENGEKKNGEDDIRCMIEVRPAGLKPIAV' A
#
# COMPACT_ATOMS: atom_id res chain seq x y z
N MET A 1 -0.90 6.74 13.49
CA MET A 1 -0.81 5.92 12.27
C MET A 1 -0.57 6.83 11.07
N ASN A 2 0.61 6.75 10.44
CA ASN A 2 0.91 7.42 9.17
C ASN A 2 0.83 6.40 8.01
N ILE A 3 0.28 6.77 6.87
CA ILE A 3 0.16 5.90 5.69
C ILE A 3 0.75 6.65 4.48
N GLU A 4 1.82 6.08 3.91
CA GLU A 4 2.44 6.52 2.66
C GLU A 4 2.07 5.54 1.54
N ILE A 5 1.65 6.06 0.40
CA ILE A 5 1.29 5.26 -0.78
C ILE A 5 2.12 5.79 -1.95
N ARG A 6 2.84 4.88 -2.60
CA ARG A 6 3.72 5.17 -3.74
C ARG A 6 3.31 4.29 -4.90
N THR A 7 3.20 4.88 -6.08
CA THR A 7 3.02 4.13 -7.32
C THR A 7 4.29 4.24 -8.15
N ASP A 8 4.53 3.29 -9.04
CA ASP A 8 5.48 3.47 -10.12
C ASP A 8 4.90 4.36 -11.24
N LYS A 9 5.62 4.47 -12.36
CA LYS A 9 5.23 5.26 -13.53
C LYS A 9 4.09 4.65 -14.36
N ASN A 10 3.80 3.37 -14.15
CA ASN A 10 2.83 2.61 -14.93
C ASN A 10 1.44 2.63 -14.26
N ILE A 11 1.39 2.87 -12.94
CA ILE A 11 0.14 3.04 -12.20
C ILE A 11 -0.19 4.52 -12.03
N HIS A 12 -1.37 4.91 -12.51
CA HIS A 12 -1.88 6.27 -12.32
C HIS A 12 -2.22 6.53 -10.85
N ASN A 13 -1.46 7.44 -10.22
CA ASN A 13 -1.74 7.87 -8.86
C ASN A 13 -2.93 8.85 -8.83
N SER A 14 -4.09 8.35 -8.43
CA SER A 14 -5.31 9.16 -8.25
C SER A 14 -5.68 9.31 -6.78
N GLU A 15 -6.35 10.41 -6.46
CA GLU A 15 -6.90 10.64 -5.11
C GLU A 15 -7.82 9.50 -4.68
N ARG A 16 -8.68 9.03 -5.60
CA ARG A 16 -9.55 7.87 -5.37
C ARG A 16 -8.78 6.61 -4.96
N LEU A 17 -7.65 6.32 -5.62
CA LEU A 17 -6.81 5.17 -5.29
C LEU A 17 -6.20 5.34 -3.88
N ILE A 18 -5.69 6.52 -3.58
CA ILE A 18 -5.10 6.86 -2.28
C ILE A 18 -6.14 6.66 -1.17
N GLU A 19 -7.34 7.23 -1.33
CA GLU A 19 -8.42 7.14 -0.36
C GLU A 19 -8.87 5.69 -0.13
N TYR A 20 -9.02 4.93 -1.22
CA TYR A 20 -9.39 3.51 -1.15
C TYR A 20 -8.39 2.70 -0.33
N VAL A 21 -7.10 2.80 -0.65
CA VAL A 21 -6.05 2.06 0.07
C VAL A 21 -5.97 2.49 1.54
N ARG A 22 -6.11 3.80 1.83
CA ARG A 22 -6.14 4.30 3.22
C ARG A 22 -7.31 3.72 4.00
N ALA A 23 -8.50 3.71 3.40
CA ALA A 23 -9.71 3.18 4.04
C ALA A 23 -9.57 1.67 4.32
N GLU A 24 -9.09 0.90 3.34
CA GLU A 24 -8.88 -0.55 3.52
C GLU A 24 -7.88 -0.84 4.63
N LEU A 25 -6.72 -0.16 4.66
CA LEU A 25 -5.75 -0.35 5.74
C LEU A 25 -6.31 0.08 7.10
N ALA A 26 -7.01 1.22 7.17
CA ALA A 26 -7.60 1.69 8.42
C ALA A 26 -8.65 0.71 8.95
N ASN A 27 -9.48 0.14 8.08
CA ASN A 27 -10.50 -0.84 8.44
C ASN A 27 -9.88 -2.17 8.86
N ALA A 28 -8.96 -2.72 8.06
CA ALA A 28 -8.31 -4.00 8.33
C ALA A 28 -7.51 -3.98 9.64
N PHE A 29 -6.88 -2.85 9.96
CA PHE A 29 -6.02 -2.69 11.14
C PHE A 29 -6.64 -1.85 12.26
N GLN A 30 -7.95 -1.59 12.22
CA GLN A 30 -8.64 -0.74 13.20
C GLN A 30 -8.32 -1.13 14.65
N ARG A 31 -8.29 -2.43 14.97
CA ARG A 31 -8.00 -2.95 16.32
C ARG A 31 -6.54 -2.77 16.75
N HIS A 32 -5.64 -2.49 15.80
CA HIS A 32 -4.20 -2.36 16.01
C HIS A 32 -3.71 -0.92 15.75
N ALA A 33 -4.61 0.03 15.49
CA ALA A 33 -4.30 1.40 15.09
C ALA A 33 -3.40 2.13 16.12
N GLU A 34 -3.53 1.84 17.41
CA GLU A 34 -2.69 2.41 18.47
C GLU A 34 -1.26 1.82 18.50
N ARG A 35 -1.09 0.62 17.94
CA ARG A 35 0.20 -0.10 17.93
C ARG A 35 0.95 0.06 16.61
N ILE A 36 0.31 0.54 15.55
CA ILE A 36 0.92 0.71 14.24
C ILE A 36 1.25 2.19 14.01
N THR A 37 2.53 2.47 13.82
CA THR A 37 3.02 3.84 13.64
C THR A 37 3.04 4.22 12.16
N HIS A 38 3.33 3.27 11.27
CA HIS A 38 3.52 3.54 9.85
C HIS A 38 3.11 2.38 8.94
N PHE A 39 2.54 2.74 7.79
CA PHE A 39 2.37 1.88 6.62
C PHE A 39 3.08 2.53 5.42
N SER A 40 3.85 1.74 4.69
CA SER A 40 4.38 2.10 3.38
C SER A 40 3.84 1.11 2.35
N VAL A 41 3.08 1.62 1.39
CA VAL A 41 2.50 0.82 0.30
C VAL A 41 3.17 1.20 -1.00
N HIS A 42 3.70 0.20 -1.70
CA HIS A 42 4.22 0.37 -3.05
C HIS A 42 3.39 -0.44 -4.04
N LEU A 43 2.74 0.24 -4.96
CA LEU A 43 2.02 -0.34 -6.08
C LEU A 43 2.87 -0.20 -7.34
N SER A 44 3.07 -1.30 -8.06
CA SER A 44 3.80 -1.31 -9.32
C SER A 44 3.14 -2.22 -10.34
N ASP A 45 3.23 -1.86 -11.61
CA ASP A 45 2.83 -2.71 -12.74
C ASP A 45 4.10 -3.15 -13.47
N GLU A 46 4.39 -4.46 -13.44
CA GLU A 46 5.64 -5.01 -13.98
C GLU A 46 5.72 -4.94 -15.51
N ASN A 47 4.59 -4.93 -16.21
CA ASN A 47 4.55 -5.06 -17.67
C ASN A 47 4.06 -3.80 -18.38
N GLY A 48 3.43 -2.86 -17.67
CA GLY A 48 2.94 -1.59 -18.20
C GLY A 48 1.97 -1.78 -19.38
N GLU A 49 1.90 -0.79 -20.28
CA GLU A 49 0.93 -0.77 -21.41
C GLU A 49 1.06 -1.94 -22.42
N LYS A 50 2.05 -2.82 -22.31
CA LYS A 50 2.36 -3.83 -23.35
C LYS A 50 1.47 -5.07 -23.30
N LYS A 51 0.81 -5.37 -22.17
CA LYS A 51 -0.19 -6.45 -22.06
C LYS A 51 -1.23 -6.09 -21.00
N ASN A 52 -2.52 -6.12 -21.37
CA ASN A 52 -3.66 -5.90 -20.46
C ASN A 52 -3.94 -7.15 -19.59
N GLY A 53 -2.99 -7.55 -18.74
CA GLY A 53 -3.18 -8.65 -17.77
C GLY A 53 -3.47 -8.12 -16.37
N GLU A 54 -4.50 -8.64 -15.70
CA GLU A 54 -4.80 -8.29 -14.30
C GLU A 54 -3.73 -8.81 -13.32
N ASP A 55 -2.91 -9.77 -13.74
CA ASP A 55 -1.87 -10.44 -12.92
C ASP A 55 -0.56 -9.65 -12.80
N ASP A 56 -0.44 -8.50 -13.46
CA ASP A 56 0.82 -7.76 -13.56
C ASP A 56 0.97 -6.66 -12.49
N ILE A 57 -0.07 -6.43 -11.69
CA ILE A 57 -0.05 -5.47 -10.57
C ILE A 57 0.51 -6.12 -9.32
N ARG A 58 1.65 -5.60 -8.85
CA ARG A 58 2.25 -5.95 -7.56
C ARG A 58 1.97 -4.89 -6.51
N CYS A 59 1.64 -5.37 -5.31
CA CYS A 59 1.48 -4.56 -4.12
C CYS A 59 2.46 -5.07 -3.06
N MET A 60 3.40 -4.23 -2.66
CA MET A 60 4.29 -4.47 -1.53
C MET A 60 3.85 -3.59 -0.36
N ILE A 61 3.71 -4.18 0.82
CA ILE A 61 3.29 -3.44 2.02
C ILE A 61 4.31 -3.66 3.13
N GLU A 62 4.91 -2.58 3.62
CA GLU A 62 5.68 -2.57 4.86
C GLU A 62 4.85 -1.96 6.00
N VAL A 63 4.74 -2.68 7.11
CA VAL A 63 4.06 -2.24 8.34
C VAL A 63 5.08 -2.07 9.45
N ARG A 64 5.02 -0.93 10.16
CA ARG A 64 5.86 -0.65 11.34
C ARG A 64 5.03 -0.56 12.61
N PRO A 65 5.06 -1.60 13.46
CA PRO A 65 4.52 -1.50 14.80
C PRO A 65 5.46 -0.74 15.74
N ALA A 66 4.90 -0.06 16.74
CA ALA A 66 5.66 0.65 17.76
C ALA A 66 6.57 -0.33 18.54
N GLY A 67 7.86 -0.03 18.59
CA GLY A 67 8.85 -0.81 19.35
C GLY A 67 9.19 -2.18 18.76
N LEU A 68 8.70 -2.51 17.55
CA LEU A 68 8.98 -3.79 16.87
C LEU A 68 9.68 -3.56 15.53
N LYS A 69 10.27 -4.63 14.98
CA LYS A 69 10.84 -4.61 13.64
C LYS A 69 9.72 -4.47 12.59
N PRO A 70 9.96 -3.73 11.50
CA PRO A 70 9.04 -3.70 10.36
C PRO A 70 8.83 -5.09 9.76
N ILE A 71 7.64 -5.30 9.19
CA ILE A 71 7.28 -6.51 8.45
C ILE A 71 6.87 -6.09 7.04
N ALA A 72 7.40 -6.77 6.01
CA ALA A 72 7.06 -6.52 4.62
C ALA A 72 6.57 -7.79 3.92
N VAL A 73 5.60 -7.65 3.03
CA VAL A 73 5.06 -8.69 2.15
C VAL A 73 4.97 -8.20 0.72
#